data_AF-L1L9Z1-F1
#
_entry.id   AF-L1L9Z1-F1
#
_cell.length_a   1.000
_cell.length_b   1.000
_cell.length_c   1.000
_cell.angle_alpha   90.00
_cell.angle_beta   90.00
_cell.angle_gamma   90.00
#
_symmetry.space_group_name_H-M   'P 1'
#
loop_
_entity.id
_entity.type
_entity.pdbx_description
1 polymer ?
#
loop_
_entity_poly.entity_id
_entity_poly.type
_entity_poly.pdbx_seq_one_letter_code
_entity_poly.pdbx_strand_id
1 'polypeptide(L)'
;MVNGTVLSINRILRSSASWHNLGKFVTGSSAQEQHWNNLKSYDSAVHATIDSVSSVTDSQDATSIDWSKWEDRITHKNILKHMKETYLNTMNTIDSALKLQNPPTMHSGWEMYDSVKDNCLAATKAADKIISDGIKALWISQNNPPVHKVDTNEWLESDQYWQAFVEKHAMYSQSGTSNDPESPAEIESVKNKWNTNVYKFNERTDTPILYDYMNHLPSWEFYDVNRKQFFEHMEYFLLRTGEDFRHFPDIPKWYWLTHLEDIRYKIFTVSQRRQFKRQVESLSREETPDMQDSEDANYDLLLHEKHNTESTLSKLMANYSFLCDPLIPVQNLFQLSYVLSKDGYESHKGTQVYTFGDDVNALFVLPHGSNISANDFVDSTQVTPLECFYSLMDHLNLSGIKVNPTYATRLECQMEVIQQRGPNWLKLRNETSLEAFLRRLRHDDPLKPHYLEYAKELTERIANAKLVPVEQWVATVKAVEKRVLEQEEALRSLSTESTLHLGKDEIVDFASKNWIIAKDPVTNKVVKHSELLARL
;
A
#
# COMPACT_ATOMS: atom_id res chain seq x y z
N MET A 1 24.38 64.73 10.21
CA MET A 1 25.54 64.34 11.04
C MET A 1 25.05 63.36 12.10
N VAL A 2 25.23 62.06 11.88
CA VAL A 2 25.11 61.02 12.91
C VAL A 2 26.44 60.29 12.87
N ASN A 3 27.23 60.47 13.93
CA ASN A 3 28.58 59.94 14.03
C ASN A 3 28.54 58.41 14.03
N GLY A 4 29.25 57.83 13.06
CA GLY A 4 29.43 56.40 12.92
C GLY A 4 30.31 55.85 14.04
N THR A 5 29.69 55.18 14.99
CA THR A 5 30.35 54.15 15.80
C THR A 5 30.26 52.81 15.06
N VAL A 6 31.11 52.64 14.04
CA VAL A 6 31.55 51.29 13.65
C VAL A 6 32.54 50.85 14.73
N LEU A 7 31.99 50.37 15.85
CA LEU A 7 32.77 49.79 16.93
C LEU A 7 33.52 48.57 16.38
N SER A 8 34.83 48.71 16.38
CA SER A 8 35.94 47.74 16.41
C SER A 8 35.67 46.24 16.73
N ILE A 9 34.73 45.57 16.05
CA ILE A 9 34.51 44.12 16.22
C ILE A 9 35.76 43.31 15.83
N ASN A 10 36.55 43.78 14.85
CA ASN A 10 37.76 43.08 14.40
C ASN A 10 38.91 43.05 15.43
N ARG A 11 38.88 43.89 16.47
CA ARG A 11 40.00 43.96 17.44
C ARG A 11 39.85 43.05 18.66
N ILE A 12 38.62 42.65 19.01
CA ILE A 12 38.34 41.86 20.21
C ILE A 12 38.57 40.35 19.98
N LEU A 13 38.44 39.86 18.74
CA LEU A 13 38.64 38.43 18.43
C LEU A 13 40.12 38.01 18.28
N ARG A 14 41.04 38.96 18.06
CA ARG A 14 42.44 38.65 17.74
C ARG A 14 43.42 38.77 18.93
N SER A 15 42.96 39.15 20.12
CA SER A 15 43.85 39.53 21.25
C SER A 15 44.05 38.48 22.35
N SER A 16 43.65 37.22 22.18
CA SER A 16 43.94 36.15 23.17
C SER A 16 44.80 35.03 22.60
N ALA A 17 45.93 35.39 22.00
CA ALA A 17 46.86 34.46 21.36
C ALA A 17 47.70 33.66 22.37
N SER A 18 47.04 32.79 23.14
CA SER A 18 47.66 31.62 23.76
C SER A 18 46.87 30.40 23.31
N TRP A 19 47.57 29.32 22.95
CA TRP A 19 46.92 28.09 22.50
C TRP A 19 45.92 27.55 23.54
N HIS A 20 46.09 27.89 24.82
CA HIS A 20 45.19 27.54 25.92
C HIS A 20 43.76 28.10 25.75
N ASN A 21 43.58 29.18 24.99
CA ASN A 21 42.28 29.83 24.78
C ASN A 21 41.53 29.34 23.53
N LEU A 22 42.10 28.37 22.79
CA LEU A 22 41.50 27.82 21.57
C LEU A 22 40.26 26.95 21.82
N GLY A 23 39.99 26.57 23.08
CA GLY A 23 38.81 25.78 23.46
C GLY A 23 37.47 26.42 23.06
N LYS A 24 37.42 27.75 22.87
CA LYS A 24 36.22 28.46 22.39
C LYS A 24 35.84 28.15 20.94
N PHE A 25 36.76 27.58 20.17
CA PHE A 25 36.58 27.26 18.74
C PHE A 25 36.38 25.76 18.49
N VAL A 26 36.39 24.93 19.55
CA VAL A 26 36.09 23.50 19.45
C VAL A 26 34.58 23.35 19.38
N THR A 27 34.08 22.85 18.25
CA THR A 27 32.64 22.74 17.98
C THR A 27 32.15 21.30 18.04
N GLY A 28 31.26 20.99 18.99
CA GLY A 28 30.05 20.15 18.86
C GLY A 28 30.15 18.68 18.46
N SER A 29 31.30 18.17 18.06
CA SER A 29 31.51 16.73 17.92
C SER A 29 32.14 16.18 19.20
N SER A 30 31.50 15.17 19.80
CA SER A 30 31.96 14.56 21.06
C SER A 30 33.43 14.11 20.98
N ALA A 31 33.88 13.69 19.81
CA ALA A 31 35.27 13.32 19.55
C ALA A 31 36.24 14.50 19.63
N GLN A 32 35.95 15.65 19.00
CA GLN A 32 36.87 16.81 19.03
C GLN A 32 36.95 17.44 20.43
N GLU A 33 35.83 17.46 21.16
CA GLU A 33 35.80 17.91 22.56
C GLU A 33 36.61 16.98 23.48
N GLN A 34 36.50 15.65 23.29
CA GLN A 34 37.31 14.68 24.02
C GLN A 34 38.80 14.80 23.71
N HIS A 35 39.18 14.97 22.44
CA HIS A 35 40.59 15.17 22.07
C HIS A 35 41.17 16.47 22.65
N TRP A 36 40.40 17.55 22.66
CA TRP A 36 40.78 18.81 23.29
C TRP A 36 40.98 18.67 24.81
N ASN A 37 40.06 17.99 25.49
CA ASN A 37 40.13 17.75 26.94
C ASN A 37 41.33 16.85 27.31
N ASN A 38 41.64 15.84 26.50
CA ASN A 38 42.81 14.99 26.69
C ASN A 38 44.12 15.77 26.51
N LEU A 39 44.21 16.64 25.49
CA LEU A 39 45.39 17.47 25.28
C LEU A 39 45.63 18.42 26.46
N LYS A 40 44.56 19.03 26.99
CA LYS A 40 44.63 19.90 28.17
C LYS A 40 45.04 19.15 29.43
N SER A 41 44.54 17.92 29.63
CA SER A 41 44.90 17.11 30.81
C SER A 41 46.35 16.63 30.76
N TYR A 42 46.85 16.24 29.59
CA TYR A 42 48.26 15.88 29.40
C TYR A 42 49.19 17.06 29.66
N ASP A 43 48.88 18.24 29.13
CA ASP A 43 49.68 19.45 29.36
C ASP A 43 49.71 19.84 30.85
N SER A 44 48.55 19.77 31.52
CA SER A 44 48.45 20.02 32.96
C SER A 44 49.26 19.01 33.78
N ALA A 45 49.28 17.73 33.36
CA ALA A 45 50.07 16.69 34.01
C ALA A 45 51.58 16.91 33.82
N VAL A 46 52.02 17.32 32.63
CA VAL A 46 53.42 17.69 32.37
C VAL A 46 53.82 18.87 33.23
N HIS A 47 53.04 19.95 33.26
CA HIS A 47 53.31 21.09 34.13
C HIS A 47 53.37 20.69 35.61
N ALA A 48 52.41 19.89 36.10
CA ALA A 48 52.42 19.41 37.49
C ALA A 48 53.64 18.52 37.83
N THR A 49 54.12 17.71 36.87
CA THR A 49 55.33 16.90 37.07
C THR A 49 56.60 17.76 37.07
N ILE A 50 56.69 18.75 36.19
CA ILE A 50 57.80 19.71 36.18
C ILE A 50 57.81 20.52 37.47
N ASP A 51 56.66 21.04 37.91
CA ASP A 51 56.52 21.84 39.13
C ASP A 51 56.79 21.02 40.40
N SER A 52 56.39 19.74 40.42
CA SER A 52 56.68 18.86 41.55
C SER A 52 58.15 18.46 41.64
N VAL A 53 58.83 18.26 40.50
CA VAL A 53 60.27 17.97 40.48
C VAL A 53 61.09 19.23 40.76
N SER A 54 60.73 20.37 40.19
CA SER A 54 61.44 21.65 40.39
C SER A 54 61.34 22.13 41.84
N SER A 55 60.17 22.00 42.48
CA SER A 55 60.00 22.31 43.91
C SER A 55 60.81 21.38 44.85
N VAL A 56 61.10 20.15 44.44
CA VAL A 56 61.98 19.22 45.18
C VAL A 56 63.46 19.55 44.98
N THR A 57 63.86 20.11 43.85
CA THR A 57 65.24 20.60 43.63
C THR A 57 65.51 21.99 44.24
N ASP A 58 64.49 22.85 44.34
CA ASP A 58 64.61 24.19 44.92
C ASP A 58 64.53 24.18 46.45
N SER A 59 63.93 23.15 47.03
CA SER A 59 64.13 22.83 48.45
C SER A 59 65.51 22.18 48.60
N GLN A 60 66.38 22.76 49.44
CA GLN A 60 67.77 22.31 49.68
C GLN A 60 67.92 20.87 50.24
N ASP A 61 66.85 20.08 50.25
CA ASP A 61 66.79 18.68 50.67
C ASP A 61 66.67 17.71 49.47
N ALA A 62 67.27 18.05 48.32
CA ALA A 62 67.70 17.03 47.38
C ALA A 62 68.71 16.14 48.11
N THR A 63 68.20 15.03 48.68
CA THR A 63 68.94 14.13 49.56
C THR A 63 70.11 13.48 48.84
N SER A 64 71.20 14.23 48.69
CA SER A 64 72.54 13.69 48.53
C SER A 64 72.73 12.70 49.68
N ILE A 65 72.69 11.41 49.37
CA ILE A 65 72.83 10.38 50.37
C ILE A 65 74.18 10.58 51.06
N ASP A 66 74.15 10.89 52.36
CA ASP A 66 75.37 11.01 53.15
C ASP A 66 75.92 9.62 53.47
N TRP A 67 76.72 9.10 52.55
CA TRP A 67 77.34 7.78 52.68
C TRP A 67 78.23 7.64 53.92
N SER A 68 78.80 8.73 54.42
CA SER A 68 79.71 8.70 55.58
C SER A 68 78.97 8.25 56.85
N LYS A 69 77.76 8.79 57.06
CA LYS A 69 76.86 8.41 58.15
C LYS A 69 76.46 6.93 58.11
N TRP A 70 76.32 6.34 56.93
CA TRP A 70 75.92 4.94 56.77
C TRP A 70 77.11 3.99 56.88
N GLU A 71 78.32 4.42 56.48
CA GLU A 71 79.57 3.65 56.62
C GLU A 71 79.93 3.41 58.10
N ASP A 72 79.55 4.33 59.00
CA ASP A 72 79.75 4.20 60.45
C ASP A 72 78.73 3.29 61.13
N ARG A 73 77.52 3.19 60.59
CA ARG A 73 76.39 2.49 61.23
C ARG A 73 76.20 1.05 60.78
N ILE A 74 76.68 0.70 59.58
CA ILE A 74 76.46 -0.63 58.98
C ILE A 74 77.72 -1.48 59.12
N THR A 75 77.55 -2.68 59.69
CA THR A 75 78.65 -3.63 59.94
C THR A 75 79.16 -4.32 58.67
N HIS A 76 78.29 -4.56 57.67
CA HIS A 76 78.63 -5.19 56.39
C HIS A 76 79.11 -4.17 55.34
N LYS A 77 80.34 -3.68 55.48
CA LYS A 77 80.91 -2.59 54.67
C LYS A 77 81.11 -2.92 53.18
N ASN A 78 81.26 -4.19 52.84
CA ASN A 78 81.44 -4.68 51.49
C ASN A 78 80.19 -4.49 50.61
N ILE A 79 78.98 -4.74 51.13
CA ILE A 79 77.72 -4.54 50.39
C ILE A 79 77.43 -3.04 50.26
N LEU A 80 77.65 -2.27 51.34
CA LEU A 80 77.43 -0.83 51.32
C LEU A 80 78.33 -0.12 50.30
N LYS A 81 79.60 -0.53 50.19
CA LYS A 81 80.52 -0.02 49.17
C LYS A 81 80.02 -0.30 47.75
N HIS A 82 79.52 -1.50 47.49
CA HIS A 82 78.94 -1.85 46.19
C HIS A 82 77.67 -1.04 45.88
N MET A 83 76.80 -0.80 46.86
CA MET A 83 75.61 0.07 46.70
C MET A 83 76.00 1.52 46.40
N LYS A 84 77.01 2.06 47.08
CA LYS A 84 77.56 3.41 46.83
C LYS A 84 78.12 3.53 45.41
N GLU A 85 78.93 2.56 44.99
CA GLU A 85 79.49 2.51 43.64
C GLU A 85 78.37 2.39 42.57
N THR A 86 77.35 1.59 42.83
CA THR A 86 76.20 1.43 41.92
C THR A 86 75.42 2.73 41.81
N TYR A 87 75.09 3.38 42.94
CA TYR A 87 74.40 4.67 42.97
C TYR A 87 75.18 5.76 42.21
N LEU A 88 76.48 5.90 42.49
CA LEU A 88 77.33 6.88 41.82
C LEU A 88 77.47 6.60 40.32
N ASN A 89 77.59 5.32 39.92
CA ASN A 89 77.62 4.95 38.50
C ASN A 89 76.29 5.23 37.80
N THR A 90 75.15 4.94 38.44
CA THR A 90 73.83 5.28 37.88
C THR A 90 73.62 6.79 37.79
N MET A 91 74.02 7.55 38.82
CA MET A 91 73.90 9.01 38.82
C MET A 91 74.79 9.63 37.74
N ASN A 92 76.04 9.17 37.60
CA ASN A 92 76.93 9.60 36.53
C ASN A 92 76.36 9.26 35.14
N THR A 93 75.66 8.14 34.99
CA THR A 93 74.98 7.77 33.73
C THR A 93 73.81 8.70 33.43
N ILE A 94 73.00 9.05 34.44
CA ILE A 94 71.89 9.99 34.33
C ILE A 94 72.40 11.40 34.02
N ASP A 95 73.40 11.89 34.75
CA ASP A 95 74.04 13.20 34.50
C ASP A 95 74.67 13.27 33.11
N SER A 96 75.26 12.17 32.66
CA SER A 96 75.78 12.06 31.29
C SER A 96 74.65 12.11 30.27
N ALA A 97 73.53 11.42 30.51
CA ALA A 97 72.36 11.43 29.63
C ALA A 97 71.65 12.81 29.59
N LEU A 98 71.60 13.53 30.72
CA LEU A 98 71.09 14.90 30.79
C LEU A 98 71.97 15.86 29.97
N LYS A 99 73.30 15.71 30.03
CA LYS A 99 74.24 16.51 29.22
C LYS A 99 74.22 16.14 27.74
N LEU A 100 73.89 14.90 27.41
CA LEU A 100 73.81 14.35 26.05
C LEU A 100 72.45 14.58 25.37
N GLN A 101 71.54 15.38 25.95
CA GLN A 101 70.25 15.72 25.31
C GLN A 101 70.46 16.44 23.97
N ASN A 102 70.69 15.67 22.92
CA ASN A 102 70.27 16.05 21.59
C ASN A 102 68.75 15.84 21.58
N PRO A 103 67.95 16.89 21.33
CA PRO A 103 66.51 16.71 21.25
C PRO A 103 66.20 15.66 20.17
N PRO A 104 65.33 14.68 20.44
CA PRO A 104 64.91 13.76 19.41
C PRO A 104 64.25 14.58 18.29
N THR A 105 64.80 14.51 17.08
CA THR A 105 64.20 15.12 15.88
C THR A 105 62.95 14.32 15.51
N MET A 106 61.83 14.59 16.17
CA MET A 106 60.53 14.10 15.71
C MET A 106 60.13 14.92 14.48
N HIS A 107 60.40 14.42 13.27
CA HIS A 107 59.83 14.98 12.04
C HIS A 107 58.41 14.45 11.77
N SER A 108 58.13 13.23 12.23
CA SER A 108 56.80 12.59 12.14
C SER A 108 55.84 13.23 13.16
N GLY A 109 54.98 14.13 12.68
CA GLY A 109 53.96 14.82 13.48
C GLY A 109 53.81 16.32 13.15
N TRP A 110 54.91 16.99 12.79
CA TRP A 110 54.87 18.41 12.42
C TRP A 110 54.21 18.67 11.07
N GLU A 111 54.30 17.72 10.13
CA GLU A 111 53.59 17.82 8.83
C GLU A 111 52.06 17.87 9.01
N MET A 112 51.51 17.13 9.98
CA MET A 112 50.08 17.21 10.32
C MET A 112 49.73 18.54 10.97
N TYR A 113 50.61 19.08 11.81
CA TYR A 113 50.42 20.39 12.43
C TYR A 113 50.42 21.52 11.37
N ASP A 114 51.35 21.49 10.42
CA ASP A 114 51.40 22.45 9.32
C ASP A 114 50.15 22.37 8.42
N SER A 115 49.66 21.16 8.13
CA SER A 115 48.39 20.98 7.41
C SER A 115 47.18 21.55 8.17
N VAL A 116 47.10 21.34 9.49
CA VAL A 116 46.03 21.91 10.33
C VAL A 116 46.10 23.44 10.36
N LYS A 117 47.31 23.99 10.40
CA LYS A 117 47.54 25.44 10.34
C LYS A 117 47.08 26.02 9.01
N ASP A 118 47.38 25.38 7.89
CA ASP A 118 46.93 25.81 6.57
C ASP A 118 45.40 25.76 6.43
N ASN A 119 44.76 24.71 6.95
CA ASN A 119 43.30 24.61 6.99
C ASN A 119 42.66 25.71 7.85
N CYS A 120 43.24 26.01 9.01
CA CYS A 120 42.79 27.12 9.86
C CYS A 120 42.97 28.48 9.15
N LEU A 121 44.07 28.67 8.42
CA LEU A 121 44.30 29.87 7.61
C LEU A 121 43.31 30.00 6.44
N ALA A 122 42.94 28.89 5.80
CA ALA A 122 41.94 28.88 4.73
C ALA A 122 40.54 29.21 5.28
N ALA A 123 40.15 28.59 6.39
CA ALA A 123 38.87 28.83 7.05
C ALA A 123 38.73 30.27 7.55
N THR A 124 39.78 30.83 8.17
CA THR A 124 39.81 32.22 8.61
C THR A 124 39.73 33.20 7.43
N LYS A 125 40.42 32.93 6.32
CA LYS A 125 40.29 33.73 5.09
C LYS A 125 38.87 33.71 4.52
N ALA A 126 38.22 32.54 4.51
CA ALA A 126 36.84 32.40 4.04
C ALA A 126 35.87 33.16 4.95
N ALA A 127 36.03 33.04 6.28
CA ALA A 127 35.22 33.78 7.24
C ALA A 127 35.43 35.31 7.12
N ASP A 128 36.67 35.78 7.02
CA ASP A 128 36.99 37.19 6.81
C ASP A 128 36.37 37.71 5.51
N LYS A 129 36.30 36.89 4.44
CA LYS A 129 35.63 37.26 3.20
C LYS A 129 34.12 37.43 3.39
N ILE A 130 33.44 36.49 4.04
CA ILE A 130 31.99 36.59 4.33
C ILE A 130 31.70 37.84 5.17
N ILE A 131 32.50 38.09 6.21
CA ILE A 131 32.36 39.28 7.05
C ILE A 131 32.58 40.54 6.21
N SER A 132 33.61 40.56 5.37
CA SER A 132 33.89 41.69 4.49
C SER A 132 32.75 41.94 3.50
N ASP A 133 32.17 40.90 2.91
CA ASP A 133 31.08 41.05 1.94
C ASP A 133 29.78 41.47 2.63
N GLY A 134 29.52 40.99 3.86
CA GLY A 134 28.44 41.50 4.71
C GLY A 134 28.60 42.99 5.06
N ILE A 135 29.82 43.43 5.40
CA ILE A 135 30.12 44.86 5.65
C ILE A 135 29.87 45.69 4.39
N LYS A 136 30.30 45.21 3.21
CA LYS A 136 30.04 45.88 1.93
C LYS A 136 28.54 45.99 1.67
N ALA A 137 27.76 44.93 1.90
CA ALA A 137 26.31 44.95 1.72
C ALA A 137 25.61 45.95 2.64
N LEU A 138 26.00 46.02 3.92
CA LEU A 138 25.48 47.01 4.86
C LEU A 138 25.85 48.44 4.45
N TRP A 139 27.08 48.64 4.00
CA TRP A 139 27.53 49.94 3.51
C TRP A 139 26.73 50.37 2.27
N ILE A 140 26.50 49.47 1.30
CA ILE A 140 25.65 49.75 0.13
C ILE A 140 24.23 50.10 0.58
N SER A 141 23.63 49.29 1.47
CA SER A 141 22.27 49.53 1.96
C SER A 141 22.09 50.87 2.66
N GLN A 142 23.09 51.34 3.44
CA GLN A 142 23.03 52.64 4.12
C GLN A 142 23.23 53.83 3.18
N ASN A 143 23.97 53.64 2.09
CA ASN A 143 24.25 54.70 1.12
C ASN A 143 23.26 54.72 -0.05
N ASN A 144 22.40 53.71 -0.18
CA ASN A 144 21.34 53.73 -1.17
C ASN A 144 20.33 54.86 -0.86
N PRO A 145 19.87 55.61 -1.87
CA PRO A 145 18.75 56.53 -1.69
C PRO A 145 17.48 55.76 -1.27
N PRO A 146 16.52 56.41 -0.61
CA PRO A 146 15.23 55.78 -0.33
C PRO A 146 14.56 55.31 -1.61
N VAL A 147 14.20 54.01 -1.69
CA VAL A 147 13.75 53.36 -2.93
C VAL A 147 12.58 54.07 -3.62
N HIS A 148 11.66 54.67 -2.85
CA HIS A 148 10.51 55.42 -3.39
C HIS A 148 10.88 56.77 -4.05
N LYS A 149 12.14 57.22 -3.93
CA LYS A 149 12.66 58.44 -4.58
C LYS A 149 13.53 58.14 -5.81
N VAL A 150 13.86 56.87 -6.03
CA VAL A 150 14.61 56.42 -7.21
C VAL A 150 13.65 56.31 -8.36
N ASP A 151 14.08 56.68 -9.56
CA ASP A 151 13.28 56.47 -10.76
C ASP A 151 13.11 54.97 -11.03
N THR A 152 11.89 54.55 -11.36
CA THR A 152 11.56 53.12 -11.53
C THR A 152 12.33 52.50 -12.69
N ASN A 153 12.58 53.26 -13.77
CA ASN A 153 13.35 52.76 -14.91
C ASN A 153 14.85 52.68 -14.57
N GLU A 154 15.39 53.65 -13.84
CA GLU A 154 16.77 53.56 -13.32
C GLU A 154 16.97 52.36 -12.39
N TRP A 155 16.01 52.07 -11.51
CA TRP A 155 16.05 50.89 -10.66
C TRP A 155 15.98 49.60 -11.48
N LEU A 156 15.05 49.51 -12.43
CA LEU A 156 14.89 48.34 -13.28
C LEU A 156 16.13 48.12 -14.16
N GLU A 157 16.74 49.18 -14.72
CA GLU A 157 18.01 49.11 -15.47
C GLU A 157 19.16 48.53 -14.63
N SER A 158 19.18 48.84 -13.33
CA SER A 158 20.20 48.33 -12.40
C SER A 158 20.02 46.85 -12.03
N ASP A 159 18.79 46.32 -12.08
CA ASP A 159 18.45 44.96 -11.67
C ASP A 159 18.12 44.05 -12.85
N GLN A 160 19.08 43.21 -13.23
CA GLN A 160 18.94 42.29 -14.35
C GLN A 160 18.00 41.09 -14.05
N TYR A 161 17.76 40.78 -12.77
CA TYR A 161 16.88 39.66 -12.39
C TYR A 161 15.42 40.05 -12.57
N TRP A 162 15.01 41.21 -12.05
CA TRP A 162 13.64 41.70 -12.16
C TRP A 162 13.29 42.16 -13.58
N GLN A 163 14.27 42.56 -14.40
CA GLN A 163 14.05 42.75 -15.85
C GLN A 163 13.48 41.49 -16.51
N ALA A 164 14.12 40.33 -16.30
CA ALA A 164 13.65 39.07 -16.86
C ALA A 164 12.26 38.68 -16.33
N PHE A 165 11.98 38.98 -15.04
CA PHE A 165 10.67 38.73 -14.45
C PHE A 165 9.56 39.60 -15.08
N VAL A 166 9.84 40.89 -15.29
CA VAL A 166 8.90 41.80 -15.95
C VAL A 166 8.72 41.41 -17.42
N GLU A 167 9.80 41.08 -18.13
CA GLU A 167 9.71 40.62 -19.52
C GLU A 167 8.81 39.38 -19.63
N LYS A 168 9.03 38.38 -18.77
CA LYS A 168 8.23 37.14 -18.70
C LYS A 168 6.73 37.40 -18.63
N HIS A 169 6.30 38.30 -17.75
CA HIS A 169 4.87 38.46 -17.42
C HIS A 169 4.19 39.63 -18.10
N ALA A 170 4.93 40.65 -18.53
CA ALA A 170 4.38 41.86 -19.16
C ALA A 170 4.71 41.99 -20.65
N MET A 171 5.78 41.35 -21.14
CA MET A 171 6.12 41.36 -22.56
C MET A 171 5.57 40.11 -23.27
N TYR A 172 5.84 38.91 -22.75
CA TYR A 172 5.35 37.67 -23.35
C TYR A 172 3.87 37.39 -23.08
N SER A 173 3.28 38.04 -22.07
CA SER A 173 1.85 37.98 -21.77
C SER A 173 1.28 39.39 -21.63
N GLN A 174 0.11 39.62 -22.22
CA GLN A 174 -0.60 40.91 -22.17
C GLN A 174 -1.69 40.94 -21.09
N SER A 175 -1.84 39.85 -20.33
CA SER A 175 -2.91 39.67 -19.34
C SER A 175 -2.47 39.77 -17.89
N GLY A 176 -1.17 39.98 -17.62
CA GLY A 176 -0.63 40.11 -16.27
C GLY A 176 -0.95 41.47 -15.66
N THR A 177 -1.66 41.49 -14.52
CA THR A 177 -2.03 42.73 -13.81
C THR A 177 -1.56 42.76 -12.34
N SER A 178 -0.98 41.67 -11.83
CA SER A 178 -0.52 41.57 -10.44
C SER A 178 0.99 41.80 -10.31
N ASN A 179 1.42 42.30 -9.15
CA ASN A 179 2.83 42.55 -8.86
C ASN A 179 3.65 41.25 -8.70
N ASP A 180 3.00 40.16 -8.29
CA ASP A 180 3.59 38.82 -8.25
C ASP A 180 2.63 37.81 -8.91
N PRO A 181 2.70 37.67 -10.24
CA PRO A 181 1.88 36.71 -11.00
C PRO A 181 2.19 35.24 -10.68
N GLU A 182 3.33 34.96 -10.04
CA GLU A 182 3.76 33.61 -9.68
C GLU A 182 3.41 33.24 -8.23
N SER A 183 2.74 34.16 -7.51
CA SER A 183 2.26 33.86 -6.17
C SER A 183 1.28 32.68 -6.19
N PRO A 184 1.30 31.78 -5.18
CA PRO A 184 0.37 30.65 -5.12
C PRO A 184 -1.11 31.07 -5.17
N ALA A 185 -1.42 32.25 -4.63
CA ALA A 185 -2.77 32.82 -4.66
C ALA A 185 -3.23 33.16 -6.08
N GLU A 186 -2.37 33.78 -6.89
CA GLU A 186 -2.70 34.13 -8.27
C GLU A 186 -2.80 32.87 -9.15
N ILE A 187 -1.88 31.92 -8.99
CA ILE A 187 -1.91 30.65 -9.73
C ILE A 187 -3.24 29.91 -9.47
N GLU A 188 -3.68 29.84 -8.21
CA GLU A 188 -4.93 29.16 -7.87
C GLU A 188 -6.16 29.94 -8.34
N SER A 189 -6.12 31.28 -8.27
CA SER A 189 -7.15 32.15 -8.85
C SER A 189 -7.32 31.91 -10.36
N VAL A 190 -6.21 31.86 -11.11
CA VAL A 190 -6.21 31.60 -12.55
C VAL A 190 -6.72 30.19 -12.86
N LYS A 191 -6.30 29.16 -12.12
CA LYS A 191 -6.83 27.79 -12.27
C LYS A 191 -8.33 27.72 -12.04
N ASN A 192 -8.82 28.35 -10.97
CA ASN A 192 -10.24 28.40 -10.66
C ASN A 192 -11.03 29.11 -11.76
N LYS A 193 -10.53 30.27 -12.22
CA LYS A 193 -11.13 31.00 -13.34
C LYS A 193 -11.15 30.17 -14.62
N TRP A 194 -10.08 29.42 -14.91
CA TRP A 194 -10.03 28.50 -16.04
C TRP A 194 -11.09 27.40 -15.92
N ASN A 195 -11.16 26.73 -14.77
CA ASN A 195 -12.18 25.70 -14.50
C ASN A 195 -13.60 26.26 -14.66
N THR A 196 -13.90 27.43 -14.08
CA THR A 196 -15.23 28.05 -14.19
C THR A 196 -15.57 28.39 -15.64
N ASN A 197 -14.62 28.91 -16.42
CA ASN A 197 -14.86 29.26 -17.82
C ASN A 197 -15.06 28.01 -18.68
N VAL A 198 -14.24 26.96 -18.49
CA VAL A 198 -14.36 25.69 -19.22
C VAL A 198 -15.68 25.00 -18.87
N TYR A 199 -16.04 24.98 -17.59
CA TYR A 199 -17.29 24.42 -17.10
C TYR A 199 -18.50 25.16 -17.69
N LYS A 200 -18.54 26.49 -17.55
CA LYS A 200 -19.62 27.33 -18.10
C LYS A 200 -19.78 27.17 -19.62
N PHE A 201 -18.69 26.93 -20.34
CA PHE A 201 -18.73 26.78 -21.79
C PHE A 201 -19.28 25.42 -22.22
N ASN A 202 -18.80 24.33 -21.58
CA ASN A 202 -19.07 22.97 -22.05
C ASN A 202 -20.28 22.31 -21.40
N GLU A 203 -20.61 22.65 -20.15
CA GLU A 203 -21.59 21.90 -19.39
C GLU A 203 -23.03 22.16 -19.87
N ARG A 204 -23.83 21.10 -19.83
CA ARG A 204 -25.28 21.11 -20.01
C ARG A 204 -25.98 21.81 -18.84
N THR A 205 -26.17 23.11 -18.99
CA THR A 205 -26.91 23.96 -18.03
C THR A 205 -28.12 24.62 -18.69
N ASP A 206 -28.97 25.30 -17.91
CA ASP A 206 -30.10 26.08 -18.43
C ASP A 206 -29.68 27.24 -19.36
N THR A 207 -28.41 27.65 -19.28
CA THR A 207 -27.81 28.66 -20.17
C THR A 207 -26.65 28.05 -20.97
N PRO A 208 -26.94 27.11 -21.89
CA PRO A 208 -25.89 26.40 -22.61
C PRO A 208 -25.18 27.34 -23.58
N ILE A 209 -23.84 27.24 -23.66
CA ILE A 209 -23.04 27.93 -24.67
C ILE A 209 -22.69 26.97 -25.80
N LEU A 210 -22.02 25.86 -25.50
CA LEU A 210 -21.63 24.86 -26.49
C LEU A 210 -22.70 23.78 -26.72
N TYR A 211 -23.50 23.49 -25.69
CA TYR A 211 -24.52 22.45 -25.74
C TYR A 211 -25.75 22.92 -26.54
N ASP A 212 -25.58 23.05 -27.85
CA ASP A 212 -26.61 23.43 -28.81
C ASP A 212 -26.66 22.44 -29.99
N TYR A 213 -27.84 22.22 -30.56
CA TYR A 213 -28.09 21.27 -31.66
C TYR A 213 -27.67 19.80 -31.41
N MET A 214 -27.80 19.32 -30.17
CA MET A 214 -27.37 17.98 -29.76
C MET A 214 -28.37 16.88 -30.16
N ASN A 215 -28.24 16.34 -31.38
CA ASN A 215 -28.99 15.16 -31.85
C ASN A 215 -28.31 13.83 -31.51
N HIS A 216 -26.97 13.81 -31.53
CA HIS A 216 -26.16 12.66 -31.16
C HIS A 216 -25.24 13.07 -30.02
N LEU A 217 -25.49 12.50 -28.84
CA LEU A 217 -24.74 12.84 -27.64
C LEU A 217 -23.35 12.20 -27.66
N PRO A 218 -22.30 12.92 -27.23
CA PRO A 218 -21.01 12.29 -26.92
C PRO A 218 -21.15 11.37 -25.71
N SER A 219 -20.21 10.44 -25.54
CA SER A 219 -20.29 9.37 -24.55
C SER A 219 -20.58 9.84 -23.13
N TRP A 220 -19.92 10.89 -22.67
CA TRP A 220 -20.10 11.40 -21.31
C TRP A 220 -21.54 11.90 -21.08
N GLU A 221 -22.05 12.76 -21.96
CA GLU A 221 -23.42 13.29 -21.89
C GLU A 221 -24.46 12.18 -22.10
N PHE A 222 -24.18 11.24 -23.02
CA PHE A 222 -25.05 10.11 -23.27
C PHE A 222 -25.27 9.27 -22.00
N TYR A 223 -24.20 8.93 -21.29
CA TYR A 223 -24.26 8.13 -20.07
C TYR A 223 -24.72 8.91 -18.84
N ASP A 224 -24.44 10.20 -18.77
CA ASP A 224 -24.95 11.07 -17.70
C ASP A 224 -26.49 11.14 -17.72
N VAL A 225 -27.07 11.33 -18.91
CA VAL A 225 -28.53 11.36 -19.10
C VAL A 225 -29.14 9.97 -19.02
N ASN A 226 -28.49 8.96 -19.59
CA ASN A 226 -29.06 7.61 -19.75
C ASN A 226 -28.35 6.59 -18.84
N ARG A 227 -28.63 6.68 -17.53
CA ARG A 227 -27.99 5.84 -16.49
C ARG A 227 -28.21 4.33 -16.66
N LYS A 228 -29.40 3.94 -17.16
CA LYS A 228 -29.70 2.53 -17.47
C LYS A 228 -28.76 1.96 -18.53
N GLN A 229 -28.55 2.71 -19.61
CA GLN A 229 -27.65 2.31 -20.70
C GLN A 229 -26.20 2.28 -20.25
N PHE A 230 -25.78 3.19 -19.37
CA PHE A 230 -24.44 3.11 -18.75
C PHE A 230 -24.25 1.80 -17.99
N PHE A 231 -25.22 1.43 -17.15
CA PHE A 231 -25.18 0.19 -16.39
C PHE A 231 -25.12 -1.04 -17.31
N GLU A 232 -26.01 -1.13 -18.31
CA GLU A 232 -26.05 -2.26 -19.25
C GLU A 232 -24.77 -2.37 -20.08
N HIS A 233 -24.23 -1.24 -20.58
CA HIS A 233 -23.01 -1.23 -21.36
C HIS A 233 -21.79 -1.59 -20.50
N MET A 234 -21.75 -1.15 -19.25
CA MET A 234 -20.70 -1.48 -18.29
C MET A 234 -20.75 -2.95 -17.90
N GLU A 235 -21.92 -3.46 -17.51
CA GLU A 235 -22.11 -4.88 -17.17
C GLU A 235 -21.69 -5.77 -18.35
N TYR A 236 -22.16 -5.44 -19.56
CA TYR A 236 -21.77 -6.15 -20.77
C TYR A 236 -20.27 -6.07 -21.03
N PHE A 237 -19.63 -4.91 -20.87
CA PHE A 237 -18.19 -4.76 -21.03
C PHE A 237 -17.44 -5.68 -20.06
N LEU A 238 -17.73 -5.60 -18.76
CA LEU A 238 -17.09 -6.40 -17.72
C LEU A 238 -17.30 -7.91 -17.96
N LEU A 239 -18.51 -8.32 -18.35
CA LEU A 239 -18.82 -9.71 -18.67
C LEU A 239 -18.17 -10.16 -19.99
N ARG A 240 -18.08 -9.30 -21.01
CA ARG A 240 -17.58 -9.67 -22.34
C ARG A 240 -16.06 -9.68 -22.42
N THR A 241 -15.35 -8.86 -21.67
CA THR A 241 -13.88 -8.75 -21.71
C THR A 241 -13.22 -9.34 -20.47
N GLY A 242 -13.86 -9.26 -19.30
CA GLY A 242 -13.25 -9.62 -18.02
C GLY A 242 -12.16 -8.63 -17.58
N GLU A 243 -12.22 -7.39 -18.06
CA GLU A 243 -11.34 -6.29 -17.69
C GLU A 243 -11.93 -5.43 -16.56
N ASP A 244 -11.16 -4.42 -16.16
CA ASP A 244 -11.53 -3.46 -15.12
C ASP A 244 -12.29 -2.26 -15.72
N PHE A 245 -13.18 -1.63 -14.94
CA PHE A 245 -14.00 -0.48 -15.35
C PHE A 245 -13.16 0.72 -15.84
N ARG A 246 -11.89 0.82 -15.43
CA ARG A 246 -10.93 1.84 -15.89
C ARG A 246 -10.63 1.77 -17.39
N HIS A 247 -10.86 0.63 -18.02
CA HIS A 247 -10.68 0.42 -19.46
C HIS A 247 -12.00 0.47 -20.24
N PHE A 248 -13.06 0.98 -19.61
CA PHE A 248 -14.35 1.13 -20.27
C PHE A 248 -14.20 1.98 -21.53
N PRO A 249 -14.61 1.49 -22.71
CA PRO A 249 -14.42 2.20 -23.95
C PRO A 249 -15.34 3.41 -24.04
N ASP A 250 -14.82 4.53 -24.55
CA ASP A 250 -15.63 5.74 -24.76
C ASP A 250 -16.85 5.43 -25.63
N ILE A 251 -16.66 4.72 -26.75
CA ILE A 251 -17.74 4.31 -27.65
C ILE A 251 -17.77 2.78 -27.73
N PRO A 252 -18.85 2.14 -27.26
CA PRO A 252 -19.03 0.69 -27.41
C PRO A 252 -19.04 0.28 -28.87
N LYS A 253 -18.55 -0.94 -29.15
CA LYS A 253 -18.54 -1.47 -30.51
C LYS A 253 -19.98 -1.77 -30.95
N TRP A 254 -20.32 -1.48 -32.20
CA TRP A 254 -21.68 -1.64 -32.72
C TRP A 254 -22.25 -3.06 -32.53
N TYR A 255 -21.41 -4.09 -32.68
CA TYR A 255 -21.83 -5.49 -32.53
C TYR A 255 -22.06 -5.89 -31.06
N TRP A 256 -21.57 -5.11 -30.10
CA TRP A 256 -21.96 -5.25 -28.68
C TRP A 256 -23.36 -4.69 -28.47
N LEU A 257 -23.65 -3.54 -29.09
CA LEU A 257 -24.97 -2.91 -29.00
C LEU A 257 -26.06 -3.80 -29.63
N THR A 258 -25.79 -4.41 -30.79
CA THR A 258 -26.76 -5.34 -31.39
C THR A 258 -27.04 -6.54 -30.50
N HIS A 259 -25.99 -7.12 -29.92
CA HIS A 259 -26.15 -8.26 -29.00
C HIS A 259 -26.88 -7.88 -27.71
N LEU A 260 -26.64 -6.67 -27.19
CA LEU A 260 -27.39 -6.12 -26.07
C LEU A 260 -28.89 -5.98 -26.38
N GLU A 261 -29.26 -5.51 -27.56
CA GLU A 261 -30.67 -5.45 -27.98
C GLU A 261 -31.29 -6.85 -28.10
N ASP A 262 -30.55 -7.85 -28.60
CA ASP A 262 -31.02 -9.23 -28.66
C ASP A 262 -31.26 -9.81 -27.26
N ILE A 263 -30.34 -9.57 -26.32
CA ILE A 263 -30.48 -9.95 -24.90
C ILE A 263 -31.69 -9.25 -24.28
N ARG A 264 -31.84 -7.93 -24.51
CA ARG A 264 -32.96 -7.13 -24.01
C ARG A 264 -34.28 -7.69 -24.54
N TYR A 265 -34.35 -8.02 -25.82
CA TYR A 265 -35.52 -8.65 -26.43
C TYR A 265 -35.85 -10.00 -25.78
N LYS A 266 -34.85 -10.86 -25.58
CA LYS A 266 -35.03 -12.18 -24.93
C LYS A 266 -35.60 -12.03 -23.51
N ILE A 267 -35.04 -11.14 -22.69
CA ILE A 267 -35.53 -10.90 -21.32
C ILE A 267 -36.94 -10.28 -21.34
N PHE A 268 -37.17 -9.29 -22.19
CA PHE A 268 -38.45 -8.61 -22.33
C PHE A 268 -39.57 -9.58 -22.73
N THR A 269 -39.34 -10.46 -23.70
CA THR A 269 -40.36 -11.41 -24.16
C THR A 269 -40.81 -12.38 -23.06
N VAL A 270 -39.88 -12.84 -22.21
CA VAL A 270 -40.19 -13.72 -21.07
C VAL A 270 -40.97 -12.95 -20.00
N SER A 271 -40.47 -11.77 -19.61
CA SER A 271 -41.08 -10.92 -18.59
C SER A 271 -42.51 -10.52 -19.00
N GLN A 272 -42.69 -10.01 -20.22
CA GLN A 272 -43.98 -9.53 -20.73
C GLN A 272 -45.03 -10.64 -20.82
N ARG A 273 -44.66 -11.83 -21.31
CA ARG A 273 -45.58 -12.98 -21.39
C ARG A 273 -46.07 -13.39 -20.01
N ARG A 274 -45.19 -13.35 -19.01
CA ARG A 274 -45.50 -13.74 -17.63
C ARG A 274 -46.33 -12.69 -16.91
N GLN A 275 -45.98 -11.42 -17.07
CA GLN A 275 -46.78 -10.29 -16.58
C GLN A 275 -48.20 -10.35 -17.17
N PHE A 276 -48.32 -10.51 -18.49
CA PHE A 276 -49.62 -10.63 -19.16
C PHE A 276 -50.45 -11.79 -18.59
N LYS A 277 -49.85 -12.98 -18.45
CA LYS A 277 -50.56 -14.13 -17.89
C LYS A 277 -51.05 -13.86 -16.47
N ARG A 278 -50.21 -13.30 -15.60
CA ARG A 278 -50.60 -12.96 -14.22
C ARG A 278 -51.69 -11.91 -14.18
N GLN A 279 -51.58 -10.86 -14.98
CA GLN A 279 -52.54 -9.78 -15.06
C GLN A 279 -53.93 -10.29 -15.49
N VAL A 280 -53.97 -11.19 -16.48
CA VAL A 280 -55.22 -11.83 -16.93
C VAL A 280 -55.80 -12.75 -15.86
N GLU A 281 -54.95 -13.51 -15.17
CA GLU A 281 -55.38 -14.41 -14.08
C GLU A 281 -55.87 -13.65 -12.84
N SER A 282 -55.22 -12.54 -12.48
CA SER A 282 -55.58 -11.69 -11.33
C SER A 282 -56.69 -10.68 -11.64
N LEU A 283 -57.02 -10.49 -12.93
CA LEU A 283 -57.92 -9.44 -13.43
C LEU A 283 -57.48 -8.03 -12.98
N SER A 284 -56.17 -7.83 -12.73
CA SER A 284 -55.63 -6.56 -12.30
C SER A 284 -55.54 -5.56 -13.46
N ARG A 285 -55.81 -4.27 -13.17
CA ARG A 285 -55.66 -3.20 -14.16
C ARG A 285 -54.21 -3.05 -14.61
N GLU A 286 -53.29 -3.26 -13.69
CA GLU A 286 -51.85 -3.21 -13.90
C GLU A 286 -51.19 -4.24 -12.99
N GLU A 287 -50.21 -4.95 -13.53
CA GLU A 287 -49.40 -5.93 -12.82
C GLU A 287 -47.95 -5.51 -12.96
N THR A 288 -47.17 -5.51 -11.89
CA THR A 288 -45.73 -5.17 -11.98
C THR A 288 -44.97 -6.30 -12.69
N PRO A 289 -44.00 -5.98 -13.57
CA PRO A 289 -43.10 -6.99 -14.13
C PRO A 289 -42.33 -7.70 -13.01
N ASP A 290 -41.84 -8.93 -13.29
CA ASP A 290 -41.07 -9.73 -12.33
C ASP A 290 -39.78 -9.05 -11.87
N MET A 291 -39.23 -8.16 -12.70
CA MET A 291 -38.06 -7.35 -12.44
C MET A 291 -38.47 -5.91 -12.78
N GLN A 292 -38.52 -5.03 -11.79
CA GLN A 292 -38.83 -3.61 -11.97
C GLN A 292 -37.68 -2.92 -12.70
N ASP A 293 -38.04 -2.06 -13.63
CA ASP A 293 -37.11 -1.25 -14.41
C ASP A 293 -36.67 0.05 -13.71
N SER A 294 -37.04 0.28 -12.44
CA SER A 294 -36.61 1.47 -11.70
C SER A 294 -35.15 1.36 -11.24
N GLU A 295 -34.47 2.50 -11.16
CA GLU A 295 -33.08 2.59 -10.71
C GLU A 295 -32.91 2.06 -9.28
N ASP A 296 -33.78 2.49 -8.36
CA ASP A 296 -33.76 2.06 -6.96
C ASP A 296 -33.96 0.54 -6.82
N ALA A 297 -34.92 -0.04 -7.55
CA ALA A 297 -35.18 -1.48 -7.46
C ALA A 297 -34.03 -2.31 -8.05
N ASN A 298 -33.39 -1.83 -9.11
CA ASN A 298 -32.20 -2.47 -9.67
C ASN A 298 -31.02 -2.37 -8.70
N TYR A 299 -30.83 -1.22 -8.04
CA TYR A 299 -29.78 -1.04 -7.05
C TYR A 299 -29.97 -1.98 -5.85
N ASP A 300 -31.19 -2.05 -5.30
CA ASP A 300 -31.52 -2.94 -4.19
C ASP A 300 -31.32 -4.42 -4.54
N LEU A 301 -31.72 -4.80 -5.76
CA LEU A 301 -31.51 -6.16 -6.26
C LEU A 301 -30.01 -6.50 -6.33
N LEU A 302 -29.18 -5.61 -6.89
CA LEU A 302 -27.74 -5.82 -7.00
C LEU A 302 -27.06 -5.88 -5.63
N LEU A 303 -27.50 -5.03 -4.69
CA LEU A 303 -26.98 -5.03 -3.33
C LEU A 303 -27.32 -6.35 -2.61
N HIS A 304 -28.54 -6.85 -2.79
CA HIS A 304 -28.97 -8.13 -2.25
C HIS A 304 -28.22 -9.31 -2.91
N GLU A 305 -28.02 -9.30 -4.23
CA GLU A 305 -27.20 -10.29 -4.96
C GLU A 305 -25.76 -10.28 -4.44
N LYS A 306 -25.16 -9.10 -4.24
CA LYS A 306 -23.83 -8.93 -3.66
C LYS A 306 -23.76 -9.52 -2.25
N HIS A 307 -24.69 -9.18 -1.38
CA HIS A 307 -24.66 -9.67 0.00
C HIS A 307 -24.80 -11.20 0.08
N ASN A 308 -25.70 -11.78 -0.73
CA ASN A 308 -25.88 -13.23 -0.79
C ASN A 308 -24.65 -13.95 -1.36
N THR A 309 -24.00 -13.37 -2.36
CA THR A 309 -22.77 -13.94 -2.94
C THR A 309 -21.61 -13.86 -1.95
N GLU A 310 -21.42 -12.74 -1.23
CA GLU A 310 -20.42 -12.60 -0.16
C GLU A 310 -20.68 -13.58 1.01
N SER A 311 -21.93 -13.74 1.43
CA SER A 311 -22.30 -14.72 2.47
C SER A 311 -22.00 -16.15 2.02
N THR A 312 -22.37 -16.51 0.79
CA THR A 312 -22.08 -17.84 0.24
C THR A 312 -20.57 -18.08 0.12
N LEU A 313 -19.83 -17.07 -0.35
CA LEU A 313 -18.38 -17.10 -0.46
C LEU A 313 -17.72 -17.28 0.90
N SER A 314 -18.20 -16.60 1.94
CA SER A 314 -17.67 -16.75 3.31
C SER A 314 -17.82 -18.20 3.83
N LYS A 315 -18.96 -18.85 3.57
CA LYS A 315 -19.21 -20.25 3.93
C LYS A 315 -18.29 -21.21 3.17
N LEU A 316 -18.07 -20.95 1.87
CA LEU A 316 -17.19 -21.77 1.05
C LEU A 316 -15.73 -21.60 1.46
N MET A 317 -15.28 -20.38 1.77
CA MET A 317 -13.92 -20.11 2.25
C MET A 317 -13.67 -20.75 3.62
N ALA A 318 -14.64 -20.72 4.54
CA ALA A 318 -14.50 -21.35 5.85
C ALA A 318 -14.23 -22.87 5.77
N ASN A 319 -14.73 -23.52 4.73
CA ASN A 319 -14.50 -24.95 4.47
C ASN A 319 -13.42 -25.23 3.43
N TYR A 320 -12.65 -24.21 3.01
CA TYR A 320 -11.64 -24.33 1.93
C TYR A 320 -12.20 -24.87 0.60
N SER A 321 -13.52 -24.71 0.40
CA SER A 321 -14.26 -25.15 -0.80
C SER A 321 -14.29 -24.07 -1.89
N PHE A 322 -13.90 -22.82 -1.58
CA PHE A 322 -13.87 -21.74 -2.56
C PHE A 322 -12.65 -21.89 -3.50
N LEU A 323 -12.91 -22.07 -4.80
CA LEU A 323 -11.91 -22.15 -5.88
C LEU A 323 -10.74 -23.10 -5.60
N CYS A 324 -11.05 -24.35 -5.21
CA CYS A 324 -10.05 -25.39 -4.91
C CYS A 324 -9.66 -26.28 -6.11
N ASP A 325 -9.90 -25.83 -7.34
CA ASP A 325 -9.60 -26.57 -8.57
C ASP A 325 -8.11 -27.02 -8.62
N PRO A 326 -7.82 -28.28 -9.02
CA PRO A 326 -8.71 -29.24 -9.68
C PRO A 326 -9.50 -30.15 -8.71
N LEU A 327 -9.46 -29.87 -7.41
CA LEU A 327 -10.22 -30.63 -6.42
C LEU A 327 -11.69 -30.21 -6.43
N ILE A 328 -12.59 -31.18 -6.26
CA ILE A 328 -14.04 -30.95 -6.19
C ILE A 328 -14.49 -31.21 -4.75
N PRO A 329 -15.03 -30.21 -4.04
CA PRO A 329 -15.50 -30.37 -2.68
C PRO A 329 -16.83 -31.13 -2.63
N VAL A 330 -16.96 -32.04 -1.67
CA VAL A 330 -18.10 -32.93 -1.48
C VAL A 330 -18.47 -32.99 -0.01
N GLN A 331 -19.75 -32.80 0.29
CA GLN A 331 -20.29 -32.78 1.66
C GLN A 331 -21.32 -33.87 1.92
N ASN A 332 -21.96 -34.41 0.88
CA ASN A 332 -22.95 -35.47 1.00
C ASN A 332 -22.70 -36.64 0.03
N LEU A 333 -23.40 -37.75 0.26
CA LEU A 333 -23.20 -38.98 -0.51
C LEU A 333 -23.68 -38.84 -1.96
N PHE A 334 -24.73 -38.04 -2.18
CA PHE A 334 -25.25 -37.75 -3.51
C PHE A 334 -24.19 -37.04 -4.38
N GLN A 335 -23.57 -35.98 -3.87
CA GLN A 335 -22.48 -35.25 -4.52
C GLN A 335 -21.30 -36.17 -4.82
N LEU A 336 -20.89 -37.04 -3.88
CA LEU A 336 -19.82 -38.01 -4.14
C LEU A 336 -20.19 -38.92 -5.33
N SER A 337 -21.39 -39.50 -5.31
CA SER A 337 -21.84 -40.39 -6.39
C SER A 337 -21.96 -39.66 -7.74
N TYR A 338 -22.38 -38.40 -7.73
CA TYR A 338 -22.51 -37.58 -8.93
C TYR A 338 -21.14 -37.29 -9.54
N VAL A 339 -20.16 -36.86 -8.74
CA VAL A 339 -18.79 -36.60 -9.20
C VAL A 339 -18.15 -37.87 -9.74
N LEU A 340 -18.28 -39.00 -9.04
CA LEU A 340 -17.75 -40.30 -9.50
C LEU A 340 -18.40 -40.76 -10.82
N SER A 341 -19.70 -40.49 -11.01
CA SER A 341 -20.39 -40.81 -12.26
C SER A 341 -19.91 -39.97 -13.44
N LYS A 342 -19.55 -38.70 -13.19
CA LYS A 342 -19.04 -37.78 -14.21
C LYS A 342 -17.59 -38.04 -14.58
N ASP A 343 -16.76 -38.43 -13.61
CA ASP A 343 -15.37 -38.87 -13.83
C ASP A 343 -15.33 -40.22 -14.58
N GLY A 344 -16.38 -41.04 -14.44
CA GLY A 344 -16.42 -42.38 -15.01
C GLY A 344 -15.64 -43.39 -14.18
N TYR A 345 -15.62 -43.22 -12.85
CA TYR A 345 -14.80 -43.99 -11.91
C TYR A 345 -14.86 -45.50 -12.10
N GLU A 346 -16.02 -46.05 -12.48
CA GLU A 346 -16.20 -47.49 -12.72
C GLU A 346 -15.26 -48.03 -13.82
N SER A 347 -14.87 -47.18 -14.78
CA SER A 347 -14.04 -47.54 -15.93
C SER A 347 -12.54 -47.52 -15.63
N HIS A 348 -12.05 -46.57 -14.83
CA HIS A 348 -10.61 -46.36 -14.61
C HIS A 348 -10.14 -46.59 -13.15
N LYS A 349 -11.04 -46.49 -12.16
CA LYS A 349 -10.76 -46.65 -10.71
C LYS A 349 -9.61 -45.80 -10.16
N GLY A 350 -9.30 -44.71 -10.85
CA GLY A 350 -8.13 -43.86 -10.58
C GLY A 350 -8.43 -42.58 -9.80
N THR A 351 -9.69 -42.32 -9.43
CA THR A 351 -10.10 -41.14 -8.64
C THR A 351 -9.59 -41.24 -7.21
N GLN A 352 -9.13 -40.12 -6.64
CA GLN A 352 -8.62 -40.05 -5.28
C GLN A 352 -9.47 -39.10 -4.43
N VAL A 353 -9.63 -39.41 -3.14
CA VAL A 353 -10.36 -38.56 -2.20
C VAL A 353 -9.42 -38.13 -1.08
N TYR A 354 -9.42 -36.84 -0.79
CA TYR A 354 -8.57 -36.19 0.18
C TYR A 354 -9.38 -35.57 1.32
N THR A 355 -8.76 -35.47 2.49
CA THR A 355 -9.23 -34.69 3.63
C THR A 355 -8.17 -33.68 4.06
N PHE A 356 -8.60 -32.47 4.40
CA PHE A 356 -7.74 -31.38 4.89
C PHE A 356 -7.64 -31.33 6.43
N GLY A 357 -8.29 -32.26 7.13
CA GLY A 357 -8.33 -32.32 8.59
C GLY A 357 -9.74 -32.47 9.13
N ASP A 358 -9.83 -32.68 10.44
CA ASP A 358 -11.11 -32.79 11.15
C ASP A 358 -11.80 -31.43 11.33
N ASP A 359 -11.10 -30.33 11.09
CA ASP A 359 -11.64 -28.96 11.14
C ASP A 359 -12.42 -28.58 9.87
N VAL A 360 -12.24 -29.31 8.77
CA VAL A 360 -12.90 -29.02 7.50
C VAL A 360 -14.13 -29.92 7.31
N ASN A 361 -15.27 -29.29 7.05
CA ASN A 361 -16.55 -29.98 6.83
C ASN A 361 -16.79 -30.26 5.32
N ALA A 362 -15.77 -30.78 4.65
CA ALA A 362 -15.83 -31.22 3.25
C ALA A 362 -14.74 -32.27 2.96
N LEU A 363 -14.99 -33.14 1.99
CA LEU A 363 -13.98 -34.01 1.36
C LEU A 363 -13.68 -33.51 -0.04
N PHE A 364 -12.47 -33.75 -0.51
CA PHE A 364 -11.99 -33.21 -1.78
C PHE A 364 -11.67 -34.34 -2.76
N VAL A 365 -12.41 -34.40 -3.87
CA VAL A 365 -12.24 -35.42 -4.89
C VAL A 365 -11.30 -34.91 -5.97
N LEU A 366 -10.28 -35.69 -6.32
CA LEU A 366 -9.39 -35.45 -7.46
C LEU A 366 -9.80 -36.36 -8.62
N PRO A 367 -10.35 -35.81 -9.71
CA PRO A 367 -10.70 -36.57 -10.92
C PRO A 367 -9.49 -37.25 -11.57
N HIS A 368 -9.71 -38.33 -12.30
CA HIS A 368 -8.63 -39.06 -12.96
C HIS A 368 -8.01 -38.24 -14.10
N GLY A 369 -6.67 -38.24 -14.18
CA GLY A 369 -5.92 -37.44 -15.16
C GLY A 369 -5.76 -35.96 -14.77
N SER A 370 -6.31 -35.53 -13.63
CA SER A 370 -6.03 -34.21 -13.05
C SER A 370 -4.85 -34.28 -12.09
N ASN A 371 -3.89 -33.36 -12.23
CA ASN A 371 -2.72 -33.28 -11.35
C ASN A 371 -2.84 -32.10 -10.38
N ILE A 372 -2.45 -32.32 -9.13
CA ILE A 372 -2.38 -31.28 -8.08
C ILE A 372 -1.23 -30.29 -8.37
N SER A 373 -0.21 -30.71 -9.14
CA SER A 373 0.94 -29.87 -9.48
C SER A 373 0.66 -28.98 -10.69
N ALA A 374 0.82 -27.67 -10.52
CA ALA A 374 0.55 -26.63 -11.52
C ALA A 374 1.30 -26.77 -12.86
N ASN A 375 2.34 -27.59 -12.91
CA ASN A 375 3.23 -27.70 -14.07
C ASN A 375 2.76 -28.67 -15.16
N ASP A 376 1.82 -29.57 -14.86
CA ASP A 376 1.33 -30.59 -15.80
C ASP A 376 -0.21 -30.60 -15.88
N PHE A 377 -0.81 -29.40 -16.07
CA PHE A 377 -2.21 -29.30 -16.47
C PHE A 377 -2.34 -29.74 -17.94
N VAL A 378 -2.50 -31.05 -18.16
CA VAL A 378 -3.05 -31.58 -19.41
C VAL A 378 -4.46 -31.01 -19.54
N ASP A 379 -4.74 -30.38 -20.69
CA ASP A 379 -6.00 -29.70 -21.06
C ASP A 379 -7.25 -30.32 -20.40
N SER A 380 -7.55 -29.91 -19.16
CA SER A 380 -8.86 -30.15 -18.57
C SER A 380 -9.78 -29.25 -19.35
N THR A 381 -10.50 -29.80 -20.33
CA THR A 381 -11.52 -29.06 -21.11
C THR A 381 -12.38 -28.28 -20.13
N GLN A 382 -12.22 -26.95 -20.13
CA GLN A 382 -13.02 -26.10 -19.26
C GLN A 382 -14.49 -26.30 -19.63
N VAL A 383 -15.33 -26.60 -18.65
CA VAL A 383 -16.77 -26.60 -18.85
C VAL A 383 -17.18 -25.21 -19.29
N THR A 384 -18.05 -25.14 -20.30
CA THR A 384 -18.51 -23.85 -20.81
C THR A 384 -19.48 -23.19 -19.83
N PRO A 385 -19.56 -21.85 -19.78
CA PRO A 385 -20.47 -21.15 -18.86
C PRO A 385 -21.94 -21.60 -18.98
N LEU A 386 -22.41 -21.85 -20.21
CA LEU A 386 -23.78 -22.34 -20.43
C LEU A 386 -23.99 -23.77 -19.93
N GLU A 387 -23.01 -24.67 -20.08
CA GLU A 387 -23.10 -26.02 -19.50
C GLU A 387 -23.17 -25.97 -17.96
N CYS A 388 -22.40 -25.08 -17.32
CA CYS A 388 -22.50 -24.85 -15.88
C CYS A 388 -23.91 -24.37 -15.48
N PHE A 389 -24.48 -23.45 -16.26
CA PHE A 389 -25.84 -22.95 -16.03
C PHE A 389 -26.90 -24.06 -16.16
N TYR A 390 -26.87 -24.84 -17.24
CA TYR A 390 -27.84 -25.93 -17.43
C TYR A 390 -27.68 -27.02 -16.38
N SER A 391 -26.45 -27.38 -16.01
CA SER A 391 -26.20 -28.34 -14.93
C SER A 391 -26.76 -27.86 -13.58
N LEU A 392 -26.66 -26.55 -13.28
CA LEU A 392 -27.24 -25.96 -12.08
C LEU A 392 -28.77 -25.99 -12.14
N MET A 393 -29.37 -25.57 -13.26
CA MET A 393 -30.82 -25.54 -13.42
C MET A 393 -31.43 -26.94 -13.37
N ASP A 394 -30.78 -27.94 -13.96
CA ASP A 394 -31.19 -29.34 -13.88
C ASP A 394 -31.17 -29.84 -12.43
N HIS A 395 -30.10 -29.54 -11.68
CA HIS A 395 -30.01 -29.90 -10.26
C HIS A 395 -31.13 -29.26 -9.44
N LEU A 396 -31.40 -27.96 -9.65
CA LEU A 396 -32.49 -27.26 -8.96
C LEU A 396 -33.85 -27.87 -9.29
N ASN A 397 -34.11 -28.16 -10.56
CA ASN A 397 -35.34 -28.80 -11.01
C ASN A 397 -35.53 -30.21 -10.41
N LEU A 398 -34.46 -31.03 -10.38
CA LEU A 398 -34.47 -32.35 -9.75
C LEU A 398 -34.72 -32.28 -8.24
N SER A 399 -34.21 -31.24 -7.60
CA SER A 399 -34.41 -30.95 -6.17
C SER A 399 -35.80 -30.35 -5.86
N GLY A 400 -36.65 -30.15 -6.87
CA GLY A 400 -37.98 -29.56 -6.73
C GLY A 400 -37.98 -28.03 -6.57
N ILE A 401 -36.85 -27.38 -6.79
CA ILE A 401 -36.65 -25.94 -6.63
C ILE A 401 -36.86 -25.26 -7.98
N LYS A 402 -37.83 -24.36 -8.07
CA LYS A 402 -38.12 -23.62 -9.31
C LYS A 402 -37.63 -22.18 -9.20
N VAL A 403 -36.70 -21.81 -10.07
CA VAL A 403 -36.21 -20.43 -10.21
C VAL A 403 -37.23 -19.59 -10.98
N ASN A 404 -37.29 -18.29 -10.71
CA ASN A 404 -38.11 -17.36 -11.49
C ASN A 404 -37.63 -17.37 -12.96
N PRO A 405 -38.50 -17.62 -13.95
CA PRO A 405 -38.11 -17.67 -15.37
C PRO A 405 -37.39 -16.41 -15.85
N THR A 406 -37.79 -15.23 -15.38
CA THR A 406 -37.18 -13.95 -15.76
C THR A 406 -35.74 -13.87 -15.22
N TYR A 407 -35.53 -14.32 -13.98
CA TYR A 407 -34.22 -14.41 -13.35
C TYR A 407 -33.32 -15.44 -14.03
N ALA A 408 -33.86 -16.64 -14.30
CA ALA A 408 -33.14 -17.69 -15.02
C ALA A 408 -32.71 -17.23 -16.42
N THR A 409 -33.56 -16.49 -17.13
CA THR A 409 -33.24 -15.92 -18.44
C THR A 409 -32.13 -14.86 -18.34
N ARG A 410 -32.18 -13.98 -17.32
CA ARG A 410 -31.09 -13.00 -17.07
C ARG A 410 -29.75 -13.71 -16.86
N LEU A 411 -29.73 -14.73 -16.00
CA LEU A 411 -28.52 -15.51 -15.72
C LEU A 411 -28.00 -16.25 -16.97
N GLU A 412 -28.90 -16.86 -17.75
CA GLU A 412 -28.54 -17.52 -19.01
C GLU A 412 -27.87 -16.54 -19.97
N CYS A 413 -28.44 -15.34 -20.16
CA CYS A 413 -27.87 -14.29 -21.00
C CYS A 413 -26.50 -13.83 -20.50
N GLN A 414 -26.30 -13.69 -19.18
CA GLN A 414 -24.98 -13.35 -18.62
C GLN A 414 -23.94 -14.45 -18.94
N MET A 415 -24.31 -15.72 -18.82
CA MET A 415 -23.43 -16.84 -19.16
C MET A 415 -23.13 -16.91 -20.67
N GLU A 416 -24.11 -16.59 -21.51
CA GLU A 416 -23.93 -16.45 -22.95
C GLU A 416 -22.90 -15.35 -23.28
N VAL A 417 -22.97 -14.19 -22.64
CA VAL A 417 -21.98 -13.10 -22.81
C VAL A 417 -20.59 -13.53 -22.38
N ILE A 418 -20.45 -14.27 -21.27
CA ILE A 418 -19.15 -14.79 -20.82
C ILE A 418 -18.60 -15.81 -21.82
N GLN A 419 -19.45 -16.67 -22.39
CA GLN A 419 -19.04 -17.66 -23.39
C GLN A 419 -18.48 -17.02 -24.66
N GLN A 420 -18.92 -15.80 -25.01
CA GLN A 420 -18.36 -15.03 -26.14
C GLN A 420 -16.89 -14.59 -25.94
N ARG A 421 -16.29 -14.81 -24.76
CA ARG A 421 -14.84 -14.66 -24.54
C ARG A 421 -14.01 -15.70 -25.29
N GLY A 422 -14.60 -16.84 -25.65
CA GLY A 422 -13.93 -17.95 -26.33
C GLY A 422 -13.44 -19.04 -25.36
N PRO A 423 -12.48 -19.90 -25.77
CA PRO A 423 -12.10 -21.09 -25.02
C PRO A 423 -11.49 -20.78 -23.64
N ASN A 424 -10.71 -19.70 -23.53
CA ASN A 424 -10.07 -19.27 -22.29
C ASN A 424 -10.92 -18.20 -21.57
N TRP A 425 -12.20 -18.49 -21.35
CA TRP A 425 -13.14 -17.51 -20.81
C TRP A 425 -12.85 -17.12 -19.35
N LEU A 426 -12.28 -18.07 -18.58
CA LEU A 426 -11.93 -17.88 -17.16
C LEU A 426 -10.42 -17.87 -16.93
N LYS A 427 -9.73 -18.97 -17.25
CA LYS A 427 -8.32 -19.21 -16.91
C LYS A 427 -7.46 -19.36 -18.17
N LEU A 428 -6.19 -19.02 -18.07
CA LEU A 428 -5.19 -19.27 -19.09
C LEU A 428 -4.72 -20.73 -19.05
N ARG A 429 -3.97 -21.15 -20.08
CA ARG A 429 -3.31 -22.45 -20.08
C ARG A 429 -2.33 -22.52 -18.91
N ASN A 430 -2.42 -23.58 -18.09
CA ASN A 430 -1.65 -23.79 -16.86
C ASN A 430 -1.92 -22.79 -15.72
N GLU A 431 -3.06 -22.08 -15.75
CA GLU A 431 -3.52 -21.23 -14.65
C GLU A 431 -4.62 -21.96 -13.85
N THR A 432 -4.56 -21.91 -12.53
CA THR A 432 -5.64 -22.39 -11.66
C THR A 432 -6.77 -21.37 -11.57
N SER A 433 -7.99 -21.81 -11.21
CA SER A 433 -9.12 -20.87 -11.05
C SER A 433 -8.89 -19.87 -9.92
N LEU A 434 -8.14 -20.25 -8.88
CA LEU A 434 -7.72 -19.35 -7.80
C LEU A 434 -6.78 -18.25 -8.31
N GLU A 435 -5.77 -18.60 -9.10
CA GLU A 435 -4.85 -17.63 -9.72
C GLU A 435 -5.60 -16.69 -10.68
N ALA A 436 -6.51 -17.24 -11.50
CA ALA A 436 -7.35 -16.45 -12.40
C ALA A 436 -8.25 -15.45 -11.63
N PHE A 437 -8.78 -15.86 -10.48
CA PHE A 437 -9.53 -14.99 -9.57
C PHE A 437 -8.62 -13.89 -9.00
N LEU A 438 -7.47 -14.23 -8.44
CA LEU A 438 -6.53 -13.25 -7.87
C LEU A 438 -5.98 -12.28 -8.91
N ARG A 439 -5.82 -12.71 -10.17
CA ARG A 439 -5.42 -11.86 -11.29
C ARG A 439 -6.50 -10.85 -11.67
N ARG A 440 -7.77 -11.25 -11.63
CA ARG A 440 -8.93 -10.39 -11.95
C ARG A 440 -9.43 -9.59 -10.74
N LEU A 441 -9.03 -9.96 -9.54
CA LEU A 441 -9.40 -9.26 -8.31
C LEU A 441 -8.84 -7.84 -8.34
N ARG A 442 -9.74 -6.88 -8.13
CA ARG A 442 -9.42 -5.46 -8.19
C ARG A 442 -8.37 -5.09 -7.13
N HIS A 443 -7.41 -4.22 -7.48
CA HIS A 443 -6.33 -3.86 -6.57
C HIS A 443 -6.82 -3.04 -5.36
N ASP A 444 -7.77 -2.14 -5.56
CA ASP A 444 -8.41 -1.31 -4.55
C ASP A 444 -9.61 -1.99 -3.87
N ASP A 445 -9.78 -3.31 -4.04
CA ASP A 445 -10.77 -4.07 -3.28
C ASP A 445 -10.34 -4.19 -1.80
N PRO A 446 -11.16 -3.74 -0.84
CA PRO A 446 -10.85 -3.88 0.59
C PRO A 446 -10.68 -5.34 1.06
N LEU A 447 -11.31 -6.30 0.38
CA LEU A 447 -11.24 -7.73 0.75
C LEU A 447 -10.00 -8.44 0.20
N LYS A 448 -9.19 -7.76 -0.64
CA LYS A 448 -8.02 -8.36 -1.28
C LYS A 448 -7.01 -8.99 -0.30
N PRO A 449 -6.65 -8.39 0.84
CA PRO A 449 -5.74 -9.02 1.81
C PRO A 449 -6.28 -10.36 2.32
N HIS A 450 -7.59 -10.45 2.60
CA HIS A 450 -8.23 -11.68 3.08
C HIS A 450 -8.23 -12.79 2.03
N TYR A 451 -8.45 -12.45 0.76
CA TYR A 451 -8.34 -13.43 -0.34
C TYR A 451 -6.92 -13.96 -0.53
N LEU A 452 -5.90 -13.11 -0.33
CA LEU A 452 -4.50 -13.53 -0.40
C LEU A 452 -4.09 -14.42 0.77
N GLU A 453 -4.61 -14.14 1.97
CA GLU A 453 -4.43 -14.99 3.15
C GLU A 453 -5.09 -16.35 2.96
N TYR A 454 -6.35 -16.37 2.53
CA TYR A 454 -7.07 -17.59 2.18
C TYR A 454 -6.34 -18.42 1.12
N ALA A 455 -5.84 -17.79 0.06
CA ALA A 455 -5.11 -18.48 -0.99
C ALA A 455 -3.84 -19.17 -0.46
N LYS A 456 -3.09 -18.51 0.43
CA LYS A 456 -1.91 -19.11 1.07
C LYS A 456 -2.29 -20.31 1.92
N GLU A 457 -3.27 -20.15 2.81
CA GLU A 457 -3.74 -21.25 3.66
C GLU A 457 -4.25 -22.43 2.85
N LEU A 458 -5.04 -22.18 1.80
CA LEU A 458 -5.55 -23.22 0.90
C LEU A 458 -4.40 -23.99 0.25
N THR A 459 -3.37 -23.31 -0.26
CA THR A 459 -2.21 -23.98 -0.87
C THR A 459 -1.42 -24.83 0.14
N GLU A 460 -1.29 -24.37 1.38
CA GLU A 460 -0.65 -25.12 2.47
C GLU A 460 -1.48 -26.34 2.89
N ARG A 461 -2.80 -26.21 2.93
CA ARG A 461 -3.73 -27.31 3.25
C ARG A 461 -3.76 -28.37 2.15
N ILE A 462 -3.77 -27.96 0.88
CA ILE A 462 -3.67 -28.87 -0.27
C ILE A 462 -2.35 -29.66 -0.22
N ALA A 463 -1.24 -29.00 0.10
CA ALA A 463 0.06 -29.67 0.22
C ALA A 463 0.11 -30.72 1.35
N ASN A 464 -0.65 -30.51 2.43
CA ASN A 464 -0.72 -31.39 3.60
C ASN A 464 -1.92 -32.35 3.59
N ALA A 465 -2.66 -32.44 2.49
CA ALA A 465 -3.89 -33.22 2.39
C ALA A 465 -3.64 -34.72 2.56
N LYS A 466 -4.51 -35.41 3.33
CA LYS A 466 -4.41 -36.85 3.57
C LYS A 466 -5.33 -37.62 2.65
N LEU A 467 -4.84 -38.71 2.06
CA LEU A 467 -5.63 -39.61 1.23
C LEU A 467 -6.59 -40.44 2.11
N VAL A 468 -7.88 -40.47 1.73
CA VAL A 468 -8.89 -41.33 2.36
C VAL A 468 -9.02 -42.64 1.56
N PRO A 469 -8.85 -43.82 2.20
CA PRO A 469 -9.04 -45.10 1.55
C PRO A 469 -10.47 -45.30 1.04
N VAL A 470 -10.63 -45.99 -0.10
CA VAL A 470 -11.93 -46.24 -0.77
C VAL A 470 -12.97 -46.86 0.15
N GLU A 471 -12.56 -47.79 1.01
CA GLU A 471 -13.44 -48.47 1.96
C GLU A 471 -14.05 -47.52 2.99
N GLN A 472 -13.40 -46.40 3.26
CA GLN A 472 -13.81 -45.44 4.28
C GLN A 472 -14.63 -44.28 3.72
N TRP A 473 -14.69 -44.09 2.40
CA TRP A 473 -15.37 -42.95 1.76
C TRP A 473 -16.80 -42.74 2.27
N VAL A 474 -17.60 -43.81 2.30
CA VAL A 474 -19.00 -43.72 2.73
C VAL A 474 -19.13 -43.34 4.20
N ALA A 475 -18.28 -43.87 5.07
CA ALA A 475 -18.32 -43.59 6.50
C ALA A 475 -17.88 -42.14 6.79
N THR A 476 -16.82 -41.68 6.13
CA THR A 476 -16.31 -40.30 6.30
C THR A 476 -17.28 -39.27 5.74
N VAL A 477 -17.91 -39.52 4.58
CA VAL A 477 -18.92 -38.62 4.02
C VAL A 477 -20.11 -38.48 4.96
N LYS A 478 -20.65 -39.57 5.52
CA LYS A 478 -21.77 -39.51 6.47
C LYS A 478 -21.42 -38.72 7.74
N ALA A 479 -20.18 -38.82 8.21
CA ALA A 479 -19.72 -38.03 9.35
C ALA A 479 -19.62 -36.54 9.00
N VAL A 480 -19.17 -36.19 7.80
CA VAL A 480 -19.16 -34.81 7.29
C VAL A 480 -20.58 -34.26 7.13
N GLU A 481 -21.47 -35.01 6.48
CA GLU A 481 -22.87 -34.63 6.26
C GLU A 481 -23.58 -34.29 7.59
N LYS A 482 -23.36 -35.10 8.63
CA LYS A 482 -23.90 -34.83 9.97
C LYS A 482 -23.38 -33.50 10.55
N ARG A 483 -22.08 -33.22 10.43
CA ARG A 483 -21.48 -31.97 10.93
C ARG A 483 -21.96 -30.74 10.16
N VAL A 484 -22.14 -30.87 8.84
CA VAL A 484 -22.70 -29.80 8.01
C VAL A 484 -24.13 -29.46 8.43
N LEU A 485 -24.97 -30.48 8.65
CA LEU A 485 -26.34 -30.27 9.14
C LEU A 485 -26.37 -29.59 10.52
N GLU A 486 -25.52 -30.01 11.46
CA GLU A 486 -25.40 -29.36 12.77
C GLU A 486 -24.95 -27.89 12.66
N GLN A 487 -24.01 -27.59 11.74
CA GLN A 487 -23.54 -26.23 11.47
C GLN A 487 -24.64 -25.36 10.83
N GLU A 488 -25.40 -25.89 9.88
CA GLU A 488 -26.52 -25.19 9.27
C GLU A 488 -27.63 -24.89 10.28
N GLU A 489 -27.96 -25.83 11.16
CA GLU A 489 -28.93 -25.63 12.23
C GLU A 489 -28.47 -24.55 13.21
N ALA A 490 -27.18 -24.56 13.59
CA ALA A 490 -26.60 -23.52 14.43
C ALA A 490 -26.65 -22.14 13.76
N LEU A 491 -26.29 -22.04 12.47
CA LEU A 491 -26.37 -20.79 11.71
C LEU A 491 -27.81 -20.27 11.59
N ARG A 492 -28.80 -21.14 11.40
CA ARG A 492 -30.22 -20.77 11.41
C ARG A 492 -30.64 -20.19 12.76
N SER A 493 -30.16 -20.76 13.87
CA SER A 493 -30.45 -20.25 15.21
C SER A 493 -29.79 -18.90 15.53
N LEU A 494 -28.65 -18.59 14.91
CA LEU A 494 -27.98 -17.29 15.02
C LEU A 494 -28.63 -16.21 14.12
N SER A 495 -29.16 -16.63 12.97
CA SER A 495 -29.78 -15.72 11.99
C SER A 495 -31.11 -15.10 12.43
N THR A 496 -31.71 -15.58 13.53
CA THR A 496 -32.96 -15.02 14.07
C THR A 496 -32.79 -13.67 14.78
N GLU A 497 -31.57 -13.22 15.09
CA GLU A 497 -31.37 -12.00 15.91
C GLU A 497 -30.60 -10.85 15.26
N SER A 498 -29.87 -10.98 14.14
CA SER A 498 -29.08 -9.82 13.67
C SER A 498 -28.49 -9.90 12.25
N THR A 499 -29.32 -9.95 11.20
CA THR A 499 -28.94 -9.47 9.84
C THR A 499 -30.19 -9.19 9.01
N LEU A 500 -30.84 -8.06 9.27
CA LEU A 500 -31.74 -7.35 8.35
C LEU A 500 -31.94 -5.95 8.94
N HIS A 501 -30.93 -5.08 8.79
CA HIS A 501 -31.18 -3.64 8.82
C HIS A 501 -31.69 -3.23 7.44
N LEU A 502 -32.96 -3.55 7.21
CA LEU A 502 -33.92 -2.85 6.35
C LEU A 502 -35.19 -2.77 7.20
N GLY A 503 -35.85 -1.61 7.22
CA GLY A 503 -36.92 -1.32 8.18
C GLY A 503 -37.99 -2.42 8.18
N LYS A 504 -38.52 -2.76 9.37
CA LYS A 504 -39.68 -3.67 9.48
C LYS A 504 -40.87 -3.22 8.64
N ASP A 505 -40.93 -1.94 8.28
CA ASP A 505 -41.98 -1.35 7.46
C ASP A 505 -41.67 -1.42 5.94
N GLU A 506 -40.44 -1.71 5.53
CA GLU A 506 -40.04 -1.86 4.11
C GLU A 506 -40.10 -3.35 3.67
N ILE A 507 -39.77 -4.28 4.57
CA ILE A 507 -39.80 -5.73 4.29
C ILE A 507 -41.24 -6.25 4.12
N VAL A 508 -42.22 -5.62 4.80
CA VAL A 508 -43.64 -5.97 4.63
C VAL A 508 -44.15 -5.55 3.24
N ASP A 509 -43.58 -4.50 2.65
CA ASP A 509 -43.92 -4.07 1.30
C ASP A 509 -43.20 -4.90 0.21
N PHE A 510 -41.98 -5.39 0.48
CA PHE A 510 -41.25 -6.30 -0.41
C PHE A 510 -41.73 -7.75 -0.38
N ALA A 511 -42.23 -8.25 0.75
CA ALA A 511 -42.84 -9.60 0.83
C ALA A 511 -44.15 -9.70 0.03
N SER A 512 -44.80 -8.57 -0.27
CA SER A 512 -45.95 -8.51 -1.18
C SER A 512 -45.56 -8.65 -2.67
N LYS A 513 -44.25 -8.54 -2.99
CA LYS A 513 -43.72 -8.53 -4.36
C LYS A 513 -42.89 -9.81 -4.59
N ASN A 514 -43.56 -10.79 -5.18
CA ASN A 514 -43.17 -12.16 -5.54
C ASN A 514 -41.90 -12.37 -6.41
N TRP A 515 -40.71 -11.99 -5.96
CA TRP A 515 -39.56 -11.97 -6.86
C TRP A 515 -38.74 -13.27 -6.88
N ILE A 516 -38.71 -14.03 -5.79
CA ILE A 516 -38.20 -15.41 -5.79
C ILE A 516 -39.06 -16.25 -4.86
N ILE A 517 -40.03 -16.95 -5.46
CA ILE A 517 -40.87 -17.94 -4.79
C ILE A 517 -40.44 -19.33 -5.26
N ALA A 518 -39.82 -20.10 -4.38
CA ALA A 518 -39.87 -21.55 -4.52
C ALA A 518 -41.04 -22.08 -3.68
N LYS A 519 -41.83 -22.98 -4.27
CA LYS A 519 -42.81 -23.76 -3.53
C LYS A 519 -42.13 -25.01 -2.99
N ASP A 520 -42.14 -25.18 -1.68
CA ASP A 520 -41.71 -26.42 -1.03
C ASP A 520 -42.70 -27.54 -1.40
N PRO A 521 -42.27 -28.66 -1.99
CA PRO A 521 -43.17 -29.73 -2.44
C PRO A 521 -43.82 -30.52 -1.29
N VAL A 522 -43.28 -30.45 -0.07
CA VAL A 522 -43.81 -31.16 1.10
C VAL A 522 -44.85 -30.30 1.82
N THR A 523 -44.64 -28.99 1.88
CA THR A 523 -45.51 -28.07 2.66
C THR A 523 -46.40 -27.17 1.79
N ASN A 524 -46.16 -27.14 0.47
CA ASN A 524 -46.83 -26.29 -0.52
C ASN A 524 -46.77 -24.77 -0.19
N LYS A 525 -45.84 -24.38 0.70
CA LYS A 525 -45.60 -23.00 1.13
C LYS A 525 -44.55 -22.31 0.27
N VAL A 526 -44.68 -21.00 0.16
CA VAL A 526 -43.76 -20.08 -0.52
C VAL A 526 -42.57 -19.81 0.39
N VAL A 527 -41.35 -20.11 -0.08
CA VAL A 527 -40.08 -20.01 0.66
C VAL A 527 -39.18 -18.96 0.00
N LYS A 528 -38.46 -18.14 0.80
CA LYS A 528 -37.57 -17.06 0.32
C LYS A 528 -36.26 -17.63 -0.26
N HIS A 529 -35.62 -16.92 -1.19
CA HIS A 529 -34.33 -17.33 -1.79
C HIS A 529 -33.23 -17.61 -0.75
N SER A 530 -33.16 -16.82 0.32
CA SER A 530 -32.17 -16.98 1.40
C SER A 530 -32.34 -18.30 2.18
N GLU A 531 -33.56 -18.80 2.30
CA GLU A 531 -33.86 -20.10 2.95
C GLU A 531 -33.48 -21.28 2.04
N LEU A 532 -33.31 -21.02 0.75
CA LEU A 532 -32.97 -21.99 -0.28
C LEU A 532 -31.45 -22.22 -0.39
N LEU A 533 -30.67 -21.14 -0.27
CA LEU A 533 -29.20 -21.20 -0.15
C LEU A 533 -28.72 -21.62 1.25
N ALA A 534 -29.64 -21.78 2.19
CA ALA A 534 -29.36 -22.37 3.50
C ALA A 534 -29.69 -23.87 3.55
N ARG A 535 -30.17 -24.46 2.45
CA ARG A 535 -30.45 -25.90 2.26
C ARG A 535 -29.55 -26.55 1.19
N LEU A 536 -28.75 -25.73 0.51
CA LEU A 536 -27.63 -26.12 -0.35
C LEU A 536 -26.34 -25.86 0.43
#